data_AF-A0A3M8XDL0-F1
#
_entry.id   AF-A0A3M8XDL0-F1
#
_cell.length_a   1.000
_cell.length_b   1.000
_cell.length_c   1.000
_cell.angle_alpha   90.00
_cell.angle_beta   90.00
_cell.angle_gamma   90.00
#
_symmetry.space_group_name_H-M   'P 1'
#
loop_
_entity.id
_entity.type
_entity.pdbx_description
1 polymer ?
#
loop_
_entity_poly.entity_id
_entity_poly.type
_entity_poly.pdbx_seq_one_letter_code
_entity_poly.pdbx_strand_id
1 'polypeptide(L)'
;AGGGPASAPVRAGHRIGVLALGIAVAVPAVLPSLDGGLLNRQGSGGGPGSGGGTISAVNPLVSLQDSLNQPENREVLRYRTSSQTTQDMYLRIVALDKFDGASWKSSERHVTDVPSRLPAPTGLGPAVRTTSVDTTISAAEWYAQNWLPLPYPADKVQIDGRWRYEPEGRTLVGDRGQTTRGARYRVTSLMVEPTADQLASAPPPNPRLLREYTEVPDSLPPVVSQTAREVTSGASNAYQKAVKLQDWFAVNGGFRYDTEVQSGSGSTAIAKFLKQKAGFCVHFSFSMAAMARTLGIPARVAVGFTPGTSQADGSVSVGLKDAHAWPELYFEGVGWTRFEPTPSRGTQPDYTMEQTPSGEVPDEPSAQPSTSSEPTAAPSASDSCAPELRKEGGCDAAAVPQPGDGSSGGGLSVSTVTSWSSLALLLFVVPLLPMLWRRRVRARRLDGSGGRTEQDAADRILAAWHELVDTAWDFGVLPDDSQTSRKAVARIVRLTELDDEARRAGERVAAAVEQVLYAPHPRPVAGVADDVRAVLAGLQAGSGRRERLRALLAPRSAIQVVWAAARRWSALVDRWGAPRWARWATQLRGPRGERG
;
A
#
# COMPACT_ATOMS: atom_id res chain seq x y z
N ALA A 1 -44.49 16.44 -55.69
CA ALA A 1 -43.87 15.79 -54.52
C ALA A 1 -42.36 15.80 -54.74
N GLY A 2 -41.50 16.47 -54.00
CA GLY A 2 -41.55 16.91 -52.60
C GLY A 2 -40.23 16.47 -51.94
N GLY A 3 -39.10 17.03 -52.36
CA GLY A 3 -37.77 16.71 -51.84
C GLY A 3 -37.46 17.53 -50.59
N GLY A 4 -37.43 16.86 -49.43
CA GLY A 4 -37.03 17.47 -48.15
C GLY A 4 -35.55 17.18 -47.82
N PRO A 5 -34.82 18.13 -47.20
CA PRO A 5 -33.39 17.98 -46.91
C PRO A 5 -33.16 17.13 -45.65
N ALA A 6 -32.12 16.30 -45.66
CA ALA A 6 -31.65 15.59 -44.49
C ALA A 6 -30.90 16.54 -43.54
N SER A 7 -31.45 16.79 -42.35
CA SER A 7 -30.77 17.51 -41.26
C SER A 7 -29.87 16.55 -40.45
N ALA A 8 -28.56 16.81 -40.45
CA ALA A 8 -27.53 16.04 -39.74
C ALA A 8 -27.59 16.18 -38.20
N PRO A 9 -27.17 15.15 -37.43
CA PRO A 9 -27.27 15.13 -35.96
C PRO A 9 -26.02 15.74 -35.28
N VAL A 10 -25.76 17.04 -35.47
CA VAL A 10 -24.58 17.70 -34.86
C VAL A 10 -24.86 18.18 -33.42
N ARG A 11 -26.12 18.28 -33.00
CA ARG A 11 -26.49 18.85 -31.68
C ARG A 11 -26.37 17.88 -30.49
N ALA A 12 -26.25 16.57 -30.72
CA ALA A 12 -26.12 15.59 -29.64
C ALA A 12 -24.67 15.47 -29.11
N GLY A 13 -23.66 15.61 -29.99
CA GLY A 13 -22.25 15.49 -29.61
C GLY A 13 -21.77 16.58 -28.66
N HIS A 14 -22.25 17.82 -28.87
CA HIS A 14 -21.83 18.97 -28.06
C HIS A 14 -22.30 18.90 -26.60
N ARG A 15 -23.46 18.25 -26.35
CA ARG A 15 -24.03 18.08 -25.00
C ARG A 15 -23.30 16.99 -24.21
N ILE A 16 -22.87 15.93 -24.90
CA ILE A 16 -22.06 14.86 -24.30
C ILE A 16 -20.66 15.36 -23.98
N GLY A 17 -20.07 16.18 -24.86
CA GLY A 17 -18.76 16.79 -24.64
C GLY A 17 -18.71 17.71 -23.41
N VAL A 18 -19.72 18.57 -23.23
CA VAL A 18 -19.80 19.47 -22.06
C VAL A 18 -20.04 18.70 -20.76
N LEU A 19 -20.86 17.64 -20.80
CA LEU A 19 -21.10 16.79 -19.63
C LEU A 19 -19.85 15.99 -19.23
N ALA A 20 -19.13 15.44 -20.21
CA ALA A 20 -17.89 14.72 -19.96
C ALA A 20 -16.79 15.64 -19.41
N LEU A 21 -16.69 16.87 -19.93
CA LEU A 21 -15.73 17.87 -19.45
C LEU A 21 -16.08 18.35 -18.03
N GLY A 22 -17.37 18.56 -17.73
CA GLY A 22 -17.85 18.93 -16.40
C GLY A 22 -17.55 17.85 -15.35
N ILE A 23 -17.75 16.57 -15.71
CA ILE A 23 -17.39 15.43 -14.85
C ILE A 23 -15.87 15.33 -14.71
N ALA A 24 -15.10 15.50 -15.79
CA ALA A 24 -13.65 15.44 -15.75
C ALA A 24 -13.00 16.55 -14.90
N VAL A 25 -13.65 17.71 -14.77
CA VAL A 25 -13.17 18.82 -13.91
C VAL A 25 -13.69 18.71 -12.48
N ALA A 26 -14.92 18.26 -12.28
CA ALA A 26 -15.51 18.14 -10.95
C ALA A 26 -14.98 16.93 -10.16
N VAL A 27 -14.67 15.82 -10.83
CA VAL A 27 -14.23 14.59 -10.16
C VAL A 27 -12.88 14.74 -9.45
N PRO A 28 -11.84 15.37 -10.03
CA PRO A 28 -10.59 15.62 -9.30
C PRO A 28 -10.74 16.56 -8.11
N ALA A 29 -11.73 17.46 -8.13
CA ALA A 29 -11.97 18.42 -7.05
C ALA A 29 -12.79 17.84 -5.87
N VAL A 30 -13.49 16.73 -6.10
CA VAL A 30 -14.39 16.09 -5.10
C VAL A 30 -13.80 14.77 -4.57
N LEU A 31 -12.81 14.19 -5.24
CA LEU A 31 -12.08 13.03 -4.73
C LEU A 31 -10.99 13.49 -3.72
N PRO A 32 -10.93 12.90 -2.51
CA PRO A 32 -9.83 13.17 -1.59
C PRO A 32 -8.51 12.73 -2.24
N SER A 33 -7.50 13.61 -2.22
CA SER A 33 -6.14 13.24 -2.60
C SER A 33 -5.66 12.09 -1.70
N LEU A 34 -5.07 11.07 -2.32
CA LEU A 34 -4.33 10.03 -1.61
C LEU A 34 -3.06 10.70 -1.04
N ASP A 35 -3.16 11.21 0.18
CA ASP A 35 -2.05 11.86 0.87
C ASP A 35 -0.99 10.82 1.25
N GLY A 36 0.11 10.84 0.50
CA GLY A 36 1.11 9.78 0.40
C GLY A 36 2.10 9.68 1.56
N GLY A 37 1.95 8.60 2.33
CA GLY A 37 2.96 8.12 3.27
C GLY A 37 2.99 6.58 3.31
N LEU A 38 4.20 6.00 3.47
CA LEU A 38 4.52 4.59 3.76
C LEU A 38 3.61 3.95 4.83
N LEU A 39 3.04 4.69 5.79
CA LEU A 39 2.19 4.11 6.85
C LEU A 39 0.89 4.89 7.07
N ASN A 40 0.47 5.74 6.13
CA ASN A 40 -0.68 6.62 6.33
C ASN A 40 -1.95 6.06 5.66
N ARG A 41 -2.69 5.23 6.40
CA ARG A 41 -4.06 4.77 6.05
C ARG A 41 -4.98 4.96 7.26
N GLN A 42 -5.33 6.23 7.46
CA GLN A 42 -6.46 6.84 8.19
C GLN A 42 -7.06 6.13 9.43
N GLY A 43 -6.91 6.79 10.58
CA GLY A 43 -7.68 6.54 11.81
C GLY A 43 -7.41 7.61 12.88
N SER A 44 -7.77 8.88 12.65
CA SER A 44 -7.67 9.93 13.67
C SER A 44 -8.99 10.02 14.46
N GLY A 45 -9.05 9.37 15.62
CA GLY A 45 -10.08 9.60 16.63
C GLY A 45 -9.74 10.84 17.46
N GLY A 46 -10.27 12.00 17.07
CA GLY A 46 -10.11 13.25 17.82
C GLY A 46 -11.26 13.48 18.80
N GLY A 47 -11.04 13.19 20.09
CA GLY A 47 -11.88 13.70 21.19
C GLY A 47 -11.19 14.88 21.88
N PRO A 48 -11.91 15.94 22.29
CA PRO A 48 -11.31 17.05 23.03
C PRO A 48 -11.12 16.60 24.49
N GLY A 49 -9.94 16.07 24.80
CA GLY A 49 -9.52 15.76 26.15
C GLY A 49 -8.02 15.96 26.29
N SER A 50 -7.58 16.69 27.31
CA SER A 50 -6.18 16.74 27.72
C SER A 50 -5.84 15.41 28.42
N GLY A 51 -5.60 14.36 27.62
CA GLY A 51 -5.26 13.04 28.12
C GLY A 51 -4.72 12.20 26.97
N GLY A 52 -3.54 11.60 27.15
CA GLY A 52 -2.77 10.93 26.11
C GLY A 52 -3.59 9.95 25.28
N GLY A 53 -3.64 10.17 23.98
CA GLY A 53 -4.25 9.26 23.02
C GLY A 53 -3.28 8.16 22.58
N THR A 54 -3.80 6.97 22.33
CA THR A 54 -3.08 5.88 21.65
C THR A 54 -3.28 5.99 20.13
N ILE A 55 -2.24 5.68 19.36
CA ILE A 55 -2.24 5.79 17.88
C ILE A 55 -2.17 4.38 17.29
N SER A 56 -3.21 3.99 16.54
CA SER A 56 -3.33 2.66 15.92
C SER A 56 -2.55 2.56 14.60
N ALA A 57 -1.79 1.49 14.44
CA ALA A 57 -0.84 1.29 13.33
C ALA A 57 -1.47 0.67 12.06
N VAL A 58 -0.98 1.12 10.91
CA VAL A 58 -1.26 0.61 9.55
C VAL A 58 -0.39 -0.60 9.26
N ASN A 59 -0.82 -1.50 8.36
CA ASN A 59 -0.07 -2.70 7.97
C ASN A 59 1.16 -2.34 7.10
N PRO A 60 2.40 -2.43 7.64
CA PRO A 60 3.61 -2.01 6.95
C PRO A 60 3.96 -2.92 5.77
N LEU A 61 3.52 -4.18 5.76
CA LEU A 61 3.84 -5.15 4.69
C LEU A 61 3.33 -4.69 3.32
N VAL A 62 2.06 -4.26 3.27
CA VAL A 62 1.40 -3.84 2.01
C VAL A 62 2.02 -2.54 1.51
N SER A 63 2.21 -1.57 2.40
CA SER A 63 2.73 -0.26 2.01
C SER A 63 4.20 -0.28 1.60
N LEU A 64 5.02 -1.18 2.16
CA LEU A 64 6.40 -1.38 1.72
C LEU A 64 6.45 -2.06 0.35
N GLN A 65 5.67 -3.11 0.12
CA GLN A 65 5.61 -3.77 -1.20
C GLN A 65 5.13 -2.79 -2.28
N ASP A 66 4.09 -2.01 -1.98
CA ASP A 66 3.58 -0.98 -2.87
C ASP A 66 4.64 0.09 -3.18
N SER A 67 5.47 0.49 -2.21
CA SER A 67 6.55 1.47 -2.41
C SER A 67 7.68 0.92 -3.27
N LEU A 68 8.07 -0.34 -3.07
CA LEU A 68 9.13 -1.01 -3.82
C LEU A 68 8.75 -1.26 -5.28
N ASN A 69 7.48 -1.54 -5.54
CA ASN A 69 6.95 -1.86 -6.87
C ASN A 69 6.43 -0.62 -7.62
N GLN A 70 6.69 0.60 -7.12
CA GLN A 70 6.37 1.83 -7.86
C GLN A 70 7.17 1.89 -9.17
N PRO A 71 6.54 2.33 -10.29
CA PRO A 71 7.24 2.46 -11.57
C PRO A 71 8.39 3.48 -11.47
N GLU A 72 8.17 4.59 -10.77
CA GLU A 72 9.16 5.66 -10.58
C GLU A 72 9.73 5.65 -9.16
N ASN A 73 11.06 5.77 -9.05
CA ASN A 73 11.72 5.98 -7.75
C ASN A 73 11.72 7.46 -7.38
N ARG A 74 10.61 7.96 -6.83
CA ARG A 74 10.49 9.37 -6.43
C ARG A 74 11.22 9.62 -5.11
N GLU A 75 11.96 10.72 -5.05
CA GLU A 75 12.62 11.18 -3.82
C GLU A 75 11.58 11.52 -2.73
N VAL A 76 11.76 10.94 -1.55
CA VAL A 76 10.94 11.16 -0.35
C VAL A 76 11.67 11.97 0.70
N LEU A 77 12.98 11.73 0.85
CA LEU A 77 13.84 12.41 1.80
C LEU A 77 15.16 12.76 1.13
N ARG A 78 15.80 13.79 1.64
CA ARG A 78 17.17 14.16 1.33
C ARG A 78 17.87 14.52 2.62
N TYR A 79 19.12 14.10 2.79
CA TYR A 79 19.88 14.43 3.98
C TYR A 79 21.34 14.79 3.71
N ARG A 80 21.95 15.49 4.66
CA ARG A 80 23.40 15.69 4.78
C ARG A 80 23.82 15.27 6.18
N THR A 81 24.92 14.54 6.29
CA THR A 81 25.41 14.01 7.56
C THR A 81 26.88 14.36 7.77
N SER A 82 27.29 14.49 9.02
CA SER A 82 28.70 14.63 9.41
C SER A 82 29.48 13.30 9.40
N SER A 83 28.79 12.17 9.24
CA SER A 83 29.43 10.86 9.16
C SER A 83 30.18 10.69 7.83
N GLN A 84 31.39 10.16 7.91
CA GLN A 84 32.18 9.78 6.73
C GLN A 84 31.62 8.52 6.06
N THR A 85 30.92 7.70 6.84
CA THR A 85 30.33 6.44 6.39
C THR A 85 28.82 6.56 6.39
N THR A 86 28.21 6.53 5.20
CA THR A 86 26.75 6.60 5.03
C THR A 86 26.09 5.24 4.94
N GLN A 87 26.84 4.16 4.73
CA GLN A 87 26.28 2.80 4.53
C GLN A 87 25.47 2.28 5.74
N ASP A 88 25.74 2.80 6.94
CA ASP A 88 25.01 2.46 8.18
C ASP A 88 23.90 3.45 8.54
N MET A 89 23.67 4.48 7.71
CA MET A 89 22.68 5.53 7.97
C MET A 89 21.27 5.13 7.57
N TYR A 90 20.71 4.15 8.29
CA TYR A 90 19.32 3.75 8.14
C TYR A 90 18.41 4.77 8.81
N LEU A 91 17.38 5.22 8.09
CA LEU A 91 16.38 6.15 8.60
C LEU A 91 15.15 5.37 9.05
N ARG A 92 15.06 5.13 10.36
CA ARG A 92 13.96 4.38 10.97
C ARG A 92 12.73 5.26 11.18
N ILE A 93 11.58 4.74 10.77
CA ILE A 93 10.28 5.39 10.97
C ILE A 93 9.58 4.79 12.20
N VAL A 94 9.55 3.46 12.26
CA VAL A 94 8.85 2.73 13.33
C VAL A 94 9.55 1.41 13.63
N ALA A 95 9.37 0.90 14.86
CA ALA A 95 9.70 -0.46 15.23
C ALA A 95 8.41 -1.25 15.53
N LEU A 96 8.31 -2.46 15.00
CA LEU A 96 7.20 -3.39 15.16
C LEU A 96 7.63 -4.47 16.15
N ASP A 97 6.95 -4.53 17.28
CA ASP A 97 7.32 -5.31 18.44
C ASP A 97 6.24 -6.32 18.89
N LYS A 98 5.03 -6.23 18.33
CA LYS A 98 3.97 -7.20 18.59
C LYS A 98 3.76 -8.10 17.38
N PHE A 99 3.89 -9.41 17.58
CA PHE A 99 3.61 -10.42 16.56
C PHE A 99 2.42 -11.26 16.98
N ASP A 100 1.27 -11.06 16.34
CA ASP A 100 0.01 -11.74 16.65
C ASP A 100 -0.22 -13.02 15.83
N GLY A 101 0.78 -13.40 15.04
CA GLY A 101 0.74 -14.55 14.14
C GLY A 101 0.31 -14.15 12.75
N ALA A 102 -0.56 -13.16 12.60
CA ALA A 102 -0.96 -12.68 11.28
C ALA A 102 -0.06 -11.56 10.76
N SER A 103 0.45 -10.72 11.66
CA SER A 103 1.18 -9.50 11.30
C SER A 103 2.10 -9.02 12.42
N TRP A 104 3.13 -8.28 12.04
CA TRP A 104 3.93 -7.49 12.97
C TRP A 104 3.34 -6.08 13.08
N LYS A 105 3.15 -5.61 14.31
CA LYS A 105 2.54 -4.32 14.64
C LYS A 105 3.42 -3.59 15.66
N SER A 106 3.32 -2.27 15.66
CA SER A 106 3.83 -1.48 16.77
C SER A 106 2.82 -1.53 17.92
N SER A 107 3.32 -1.66 19.15
CA SER A 107 2.51 -1.57 20.35
C SER A 107 1.94 -0.17 20.53
N GLU A 108 0.71 -0.08 21.03
CA GLU A 108 0.14 1.20 21.44
C GLU A 108 0.83 1.67 22.72
N ARG A 109 1.71 2.66 22.58
CA ARG A 109 2.55 3.16 23.68
C ARG A 109 2.20 4.60 24.04
N HIS A 110 2.55 4.98 25.26
CA HIS A 110 2.32 6.34 25.75
C HIS A 110 3.29 7.33 25.07
N VAL A 111 2.76 8.48 24.65
CA VAL A 111 3.56 9.51 24.00
C VAL A 111 3.70 10.76 24.88
N THR A 112 4.92 11.28 24.96
CA THR A 112 5.32 12.43 25.79
C THR A 112 5.71 13.62 24.92
N ASP A 113 5.91 14.80 25.50
CA ASP A 113 6.51 15.93 24.77
C ASP A 113 7.94 15.56 24.34
N VAL A 114 8.38 16.07 23.19
CA VAL A 114 9.75 15.86 22.73
C VAL A 114 10.69 16.60 23.69
N PRO A 115 11.54 15.90 24.47
CA PRO A 115 12.45 16.57 25.38
C PRO A 115 13.60 17.21 24.61
N SER A 116 14.29 18.17 25.23
CA SER A 116 15.46 18.85 24.63
C SER A 116 16.62 17.90 24.31
N ARG A 117 16.70 16.79 25.06
CA ARG A 117 17.58 15.65 24.83
C ARG A 117 16.77 14.38 25.16
N LEU A 118 16.78 13.41 24.25
CA LEU A 118 16.11 12.14 24.45
C LEU A 118 16.80 11.34 25.57
N PRO A 119 16.08 10.50 26.34
CA PRO A 119 16.70 9.62 27.33
C PRO A 119 17.80 8.74 26.73
N ALA A 120 18.73 8.24 27.55
CA ALA A 120 19.74 7.28 27.07
C ALA A 120 19.08 6.03 26.43
N PRO A 121 19.66 5.44 25.37
CA PRO A 121 19.13 4.22 24.77
C PRO A 121 19.10 3.07 25.78
N THR A 122 17.95 2.37 25.87
CA THR A 122 17.79 1.21 26.75
C THR A 122 18.83 0.14 26.43
N GLY A 123 19.52 -0.33 27.46
CA GLY A 123 20.51 -1.40 27.35
C GLY A 123 21.89 -0.96 26.88
N LEU A 124 22.10 0.29 26.48
CA LEU A 124 23.41 0.77 26.05
C LEU A 124 24.30 1.10 27.25
N GLY A 125 25.38 0.34 27.42
CA GLY A 125 26.36 0.52 28.48
C GLY A 125 27.50 1.49 28.10
N PRO A 126 28.20 2.07 29.08
CA PRO A 126 29.26 3.05 28.85
C PRO A 126 30.54 2.45 28.23
N ALA A 127 30.69 1.13 28.24
CA ALA A 127 31.83 0.42 27.65
C ALA A 127 31.74 0.31 26.12
N VAL A 128 30.56 0.53 25.53
CA VAL A 128 30.36 0.49 24.08
C VAL A 128 30.75 1.83 23.48
N ARG A 129 31.64 1.81 22.48
CA ARG A 129 32.06 3.02 21.79
C ARG A 129 30.86 3.64 21.05
N THR A 130 30.69 4.94 21.22
CA THR A 130 29.66 5.70 20.51
C THR A 130 30.25 6.97 19.92
N THR A 131 29.86 7.27 18.69
CA THR A 131 30.25 8.49 17.99
C THR A 131 29.01 9.32 17.70
N SER A 132 29.01 10.61 18.04
CA SER A 132 27.89 11.50 17.74
C SER A 132 27.92 11.91 16.26
N VAL A 133 26.77 11.83 15.61
CA VAL A 133 26.58 12.17 14.19
C VAL A 133 25.46 13.18 14.06
N ASP A 134 25.74 14.31 13.40
CA ASP A 134 24.74 15.32 13.08
C ASP A 134 24.23 15.13 11.66
N THR A 135 22.91 15.02 11.52
CA THR A 135 22.25 14.82 10.23
C THR A 135 21.14 15.85 10.06
N THR A 136 21.18 16.60 8.96
CA THR A 136 20.10 17.49 8.53
C THR A 136 19.27 16.79 7.48
N ILE A 137 17.96 16.68 7.69
CA ILE A 137 17.04 15.92 6.84
C ILE A 137 15.92 16.86 6.36
N SER A 138 15.58 16.75 5.08
CA SER A 138 14.43 17.40 4.46
C SER A 138 13.52 16.38 3.79
N ALA A 139 12.22 16.46 4.06
CA ALA A 139 11.22 15.64 3.41
C ALA A 139 10.57 16.37 2.22
N ALA A 140 10.16 15.60 1.21
CA ALA A 140 9.49 16.15 0.04
C ALA A 140 8.11 16.75 0.39
N GLU A 141 7.69 17.77 -0.36
CA GLU A 141 6.39 18.47 -0.19
C GLU A 141 5.16 17.58 -0.40
N TRP A 142 5.33 16.42 -1.02
CA TRP A 142 4.26 15.46 -1.26
C TRP A 142 4.26 14.31 -0.25
N TYR A 143 5.34 14.15 0.54
CA TYR A 143 5.55 13.01 1.41
C TYR A 143 5.05 13.29 2.83
N ALA A 144 3.88 12.74 3.16
CA ALA A 144 3.15 13.01 4.41
C ALA A 144 3.08 11.75 5.29
N GLN A 145 3.95 11.67 6.29
CA GLN A 145 3.95 10.62 7.31
C GLN A 145 3.61 11.15 8.68
N ASN A 146 2.93 10.33 9.46
CA ASN A 146 2.68 10.64 10.87
C ASN A 146 3.90 10.32 11.75
N TRP A 147 4.82 9.46 11.31
CA TRP A 147 6.06 9.14 12.03
C TRP A 147 7.25 9.80 11.34
N LEU A 148 8.13 10.40 12.14
CA LEU A 148 9.33 11.08 11.66
C LEU A 148 10.45 10.05 11.39
N PRO A 149 11.00 9.97 10.17
CA PRO A 149 12.19 9.18 9.90
C PRO A 149 13.41 9.70 10.68
N LEU A 150 14.10 8.84 11.41
CA LEU A 150 15.24 9.20 12.26
C LEU A 150 16.38 8.19 12.12
N PRO A 151 17.65 8.65 12.07
CA PRO A 151 18.78 7.79 12.41
C PRO A 151 18.61 7.22 13.82
N TYR A 152 19.02 5.97 14.04
CA TYR A 152 18.84 5.28 15.32
C TYR A 152 20.17 4.89 15.98
N PRO A 153 20.30 5.09 17.31
CA PRO A 153 19.41 5.84 18.19
C PRO A 153 19.63 7.36 18.09
N ALA A 154 18.53 8.12 18.00
CA ALA A 154 18.57 9.57 18.14
C ALA A 154 18.84 9.98 19.61
N ASP A 155 19.67 11.01 19.80
CA ASP A 155 19.97 11.67 21.08
C ASP A 155 19.28 13.03 21.18
N LYS A 156 19.24 13.79 20.08
CA LYS A 156 18.57 15.09 20.01
C LYS A 156 17.85 15.26 18.68
N VAL A 157 16.63 15.79 18.72
CA VAL A 157 15.86 16.13 17.52
C VAL A 157 15.42 17.59 17.59
N GLN A 158 15.84 18.39 16.61
CA GLN A 158 15.43 19.77 16.42
C GLN A 158 14.46 19.83 15.25
N ILE A 159 13.17 19.94 15.56
CA ILE A 159 12.10 19.98 14.59
C ILE A 159 10.98 20.92 15.05
N ASP A 160 10.45 21.70 14.12
CA ASP A 160 9.29 22.55 14.35
C ASP A 160 7.97 21.78 14.21
N GLY A 161 6.92 22.31 14.81
CA GLY A 161 5.57 21.74 14.73
C GLY A 161 5.22 20.86 15.94
N ARG A 162 4.13 20.10 15.80
CA ARG A 162 3.56 19.33 16.91
C ARG A 162 3.99 17.88 16.85
N TRP A 163 5.11 17.58 17.51
CA TRP A 163 5.65 16.23 17.61
C TRP A 163 5.58 15.70 19.03
N ARG A 164 5.41 14.39 19.16
CA ARG A 164 5.37 13.66 20.42
C ARG A 164 6.38 12.54 20.38
N TYR A 165 7.02 12.28 21.51
CA TYR A 165 8.05 11.26 21.67
C TYR A 165 7.48 10.01 22.32
N GLU A 166 7.69 8.86 21.67
CA GLU A 166 7.38 7.53 22.19
C GLU A 166 8.69 6.92 22.74
N PRO A 167 8.83 6.73 24.07
CA PRO A 167 10.13 6.41 24.69
C PRO A 167 10.72 5.04 24.37
N GLU A 168 9.91 3.99 24.29
CA GLU A 168 10.40 2.62 24.23
C GLU A 168 10.83 2.20 22.82
N GLY A 169 10.02 2.54 21.83
CA GLY A 169 10.37 2.45 20.42
C GLY A 169 11.28 3.59 19.99
N ARG A 170 11.46 4.67 20.76
CA ARG A 170 12.27 5.86 20.45
C ARG A 170 11.90 6.47 19.10
N THR A 171 10.62 6.74 18.91
CA THR A 171 10.07 7.31 17.67
C THR A 171 9.41 8.66 17.95
N LEU A 172 9.34 9.52 16.92
CA LEU A 172 8.59 10.78 16.98
C LEU A 172 7.34 10.66 16.11
N VAL A 173 6.20 11.01 16.68
CA VAL A 173 4.88 10.93 16.03
C VAL A 173 4.24 12.31 16.00
N GLY A 174 3.65 12.67 14.86
CA GLY A 174 2.94 13.92 14.68
C GLY A 174 1.61 13.93 15.43
N ASP A 175 1.34 15.03 16.14
CA ASP A 175 0.09 15.26 16.87
C ASP A 175 -0.83 16.24 16.12
N ARG A 176 -2.14 16.04 16.24
CA ARG A 176 -3.19 16.86 15.63
C ARG A 176 -2.93 17.14 14.14
N GLY A 177 -2.72 16.08 13.36
CA GLY A 177 -2.51 16.15 11.91
C GLY A 177 -1.15 16.67 11.45
N GLN A 178 -0.18 16.84 12.37
CA GLN A 178 1.21 17.09 11.99
C GLN A 178 1.74 15.90 11.17
N THR A 179 2.41 16.20 10.05
CA THR A 179 3.08 15.19 9.22
C THR A 179 4.49 15.63 8.85
N THR A 180 5.23 14.76 8.17
CA THR A 180 6.57 15.05 7.61
C THR A 180 6.54 15.92 6.36
N ARG A 181 5.37 16.31 5.84
CA ARG A 181 5.25 17.03 4.57
C ARG A 181 6.08 18.33 4.58
N GLY A 182 7.06 18.43 3.68
CA GLY A 182 7.94 19.59 3.58
C GLY A 182 8.82 19.83 4.82
N ALA A 183 8.86 18.90 5.78
CA ALA A 183 9.55 19.08 7.04
C ALA A 183 11.07 19.17 6.84
N ARG A 184 11.72 20.06 7.58
CA ARG A 184 13.18 20.16 7.69
C ARG A 184 13.56 20.10 9.15
N TYR A 185 14.54 19.26 9.48
CA TYR A 185 14.91 18.99 10.85
C TYR A 185 16.36 18.55 10.97
N ARG A 186 16.93 18.71 12.16
CA ARG A 186 18.27 18.25 12.51
C ARG A 186 18.18 17.18 13.58
N VAL A 187 18.93 16.11 13.40
CA VAL A 187 19.04 15.01 14.35
C VAL A 187 20.50 14.85 14.73
N THR A 188 20.78 14.84 16.03
CA THR A 188 22.03 14.30 16.56
C THR A 188 21.74 12.87 16.99
N SER A 189 22.43 11.91 16.40
CA SER A 189 22.29 10.47 16.69
C SER A 189 23.61 9.88 17.18
N LEU A 190 23.53 8.73 17.83
CA LEU A 190 24.69 7.96 18.25
C LEU A 190 24.94 6.84 17.24
N MET A 191 26.11 6.83 16.61
CA MET A 191 26.63 5.66 15.93
C MET A 191 27.20 4.73 17.00
N VAL A 192 26.51 3.62 17.26
CA VAL A 192 26.90 2.62 18.26
C VAL A 192 27.81 1.60 17.59
N GLU A 193 29.02 1.42 18.12
CA GLU A 193 30.08 0.62 17.49
C GLU A 193 30.50 -0.53 18.44
N PRO A 194 29.65 -1.55 18.64
CA PRO A 194 29.96 -2.67 19.53
C PRO A 194 30.97 -3.62 18.89
N THR A 195 31.76 -4.32 19.73
CA THR A 195 32.57 -5.45 19.27
C THR A 195 31.77 -6.76 19.30
N ALA A 196 32.19 -7.74 18.50
CA ALA A 196 31.62 -9.09 18.54
C ALA A 196 31.70 -9.70 19.96
N ASP A 197 32.79 -9.45 20.70
CA ASP A 197 32.96 -9.92 22.08
C ASP A 197 31.96 -9.28 23.05
N GLN A 198 31.66 -7.99 22.89
CA GLN A 198 30.65 -7.31 23.70
C GLN A 198 29.25 -7.90 23.47
N LEU A 199 28.92 -8.25 22.23
CA LEU A 199 27.66 -8.91 21.89
C LEU A 199 27.61 -10.37 22.38
N ALA A 200 28.73 -11.10 22.25
CA ALA A 200 28.86 -12.50 22.68
C ALA A 200 28.80 -12.67 24.21
N SER A 201 29.32 -11.70 24.95
CA SER A 201 29.36 -11.67 26.43
C SER A 201 28.22 -10.87 27.07
N ALA A 202 27.23 -10.44 26.27
CA ALA A 202 26.10 -9.67 26.75
C ALA A 202 25.36 -10.41 27.89
N PRO A 203 25.14 -9.77 29.06
CA PRO A 203 24.40 -10.38 30.15
C PRO A 203 22.93 -10.63 29.79
N PRO A 204 22.20 -11.44 30.58
CA PRO A 204 20.78 -11.65 30.39
C PRO A 204 19.99 -10.32 30.43
N PRO A 205 19.05 -10.10 29.49
CA PRO A 205 18.20 -8.91 29.51
C PRO A 205 17.31 -8.83 30.75
N ASN A 206 16.80 -7.63 31.04
CA ASN A 206 15.74 -7.45 32.03
C ASN A 206 14.57 -8.44 31.77
N PRO A 207 14.07 -9.17 32.78
CA PRO A 207 13.01 -10.17 32.59
C PRO A 207 11.71 -9.65 31.96
N ARG A 208 11.36 -8.36 32.16
CA ARG A 208 10.20 -7.73 31.52
C ARG A 208 10.42 -7.59 30.02
N LEU A 209 11.56 -7.03 29.62
CA LEU A 209 11.96 -6.89 28.22
C LEU A 209 12.04 -8.25 27.55
N LEU A 210 12.67 -9.22 28.22
CA LEU A 210 12.78 -10.59 27.72
C LEU A 210 11.40 -11.15 27.38
N ARG A 211 10.46 -11.17 28.35
CA ARG A 211 9.11 -11.72 28.13
C ARG A 211 8.37 -11.04 26.98
N GLU A 212 8.39 -9.71 26.94
CA GLU A 212 7.66 -8.93 25.93
C GLU A 212 8.22 -9.15 24.53
N TYR A 213 9.54 -9.14 24.37
CA TYR A 213 10.19 -9.18 23.06
C TYR A 213 10.60 -10.59 22.60
N THR A 214 10.34 -11.64 23.39
CA THR A 214 10.40 -13.04 22.94
C THR A 214 9.02 -13.68 22.73
N GLU A 215 7.94 -12.93 22.96
CA GLU A 215 6.58 -13.45 22.77
C GLU A 215 6.34 -13.85 21.31
N VAL A 216 5.85 -15.09 21.13
CA VAL A 216 5.38 -15.64 19.86
C VAL A 216 4.00 -16.27 20.07
N PRO A 217 3.11 -16.20 19.08
CA PRO A 217 1.76 -16.76 19.18
C PRO A 217 1.77 -18.28 19.03
N ASP A 218 0.82 -18.96 19.68
CA ASP A 218 0.63 -20.41 19.55
C ASP A 218 0.34 -20.86 18.11
N SER A 219 -0.13 -19.93 17.27
CA SER A 219 -0.41 -20.16 15.86
C SER A 219 0.85 -20.22 14.99
N LEU A 220 2.04 -19.88 15.51
CA LEU A 220 3.30 -19.94 14.77
C LEU A 220 3.67 -21.40 14.48
N PRO A 221 3.77 -21.82 13.19
CA PRO A 221 4.04 -23.20 12.85
C PRO A 221 5.35 -23.73 13.48
N PRO A 222 5.37 -24.96 14.04
CA PRO A 222 6.55 -25.51 14.71
C PRO A 222 7.82 -25.52 13.87
N VAL A 223 7.69 -25.64 12.54
CA VAL A 223 8.80 -25.60 11.58
C VAL A 223 9.67 -24.36 11.77
N VAL A 224 9.10 -23.21 12.15
CA VAL A 224 9.87 -21.98 12.37
C VAL A 224 10.87 -22.16 13.52
N SER A 225 10.39 -22.70 14.66
CA SER A 225 11.25 -22.96 15.82
C SER A 225 12.23 -24.12 15.60
N GLN A 226 11.84 -25.14 14.82
CA GLN A 226 12.69 -26.27 14.47
C GLN A 226 13.84 -25.83 13.56
N THR A 227 13.54 -25.14 12.47
CA THR A 227 14.53 -24.57 11.57
C THR A 227 15.46 -23.59 12.30
N ALA A 228 14.94 -22.77 13.23
CA ALA A 228 15.78 -21.87 14.02
C ALA A 228 16.82 -22.62 14.85
N ARG A 229 16.45 -23.74 15.48
CA ARG A 229 17.39 -24.58 16.25
C ARG A 229 18.38 -25.31 15.35
N GLU A 230 17.93 -25.80 14.20
CA GLU A 230 18.79 -26.48 13.22
C GLU A 230 19.86 -25.55 12.68
N VAL A 231 19.46 -24.37 12.18
CA VAL A 231 20.35 -23.36 11.61
C VAL A 231 21.36 -22.87 12.64
N THR A 232 20.95 -22.75 13.90
CA THR A 232 21.80 -22.23 14.97
C THR A 232 22.54 -23.31 15.76
N SER A 233 22.51 -24.57 15.30
CA SER A 233 23.22 -25.67 15.93
C SER A 233 24.71 -25.35 16.11
N GLY A 234 25.28 -25.71 17.26
CA GLY A 234 26.67 -25.43 17.62
C GLY A 234 26.99 -23.97 17.98
N ALA A 235 26.02 -23.05 17.98
CA ALA A 235 26.24 -21.71 18.52
C ALA A 235 26.25 -21.73 20.06
N SER A 236 27.23 -21.05 20.66
CA SER A 236 27.47 -21.05 22.11
C SER A 236 26.72 -19.94 22.86
N ASN A 237 26.33 -18.86 22.17
CA ASN A 237 25.64 -17.71 22.77
C ASN A 237 24.60 -17.09 21.83
N ALA A 238 23.81 -16.14 22.34
CA ALA A 238 22.73 -15.48 21.59
C ALA A 238 23.24 -14.73 20.35
N TYR A 239 24.41 -14.10 20.45
CA TYR A 239 25.01 -13.36 19.33
C TYR A 239 25.39 -14.29 18.19
N GLN A 240 26.06 -15.41 18.48
CA GLN A 240 26.39 -16.42 17.47
C GLN A 240 25.13 -17.02 16.82
N LYS A 241 24.05 -17.23 17.60
CA LYS A 241 22.75 -17.65 17.03
C LYS A 241 22.20 -16.61 16.06
N ALA A 242 22.26 -15.32 16.42
CA ALA A 242 21.79 -14.22 15.58
C ALA A 242 22.59 -14.11 14.27
N VAL A 243 23.92 -14.18 14.34
CA VAL A 243 24.80 -14.18 13.15
C VAL A 243 24.50 -15.37 12.25
N LYS A 244 24.39 -16.59 12.79
CA LYS A 244 24.03 -17.78 12.00
C LYS A 244 22.67 -17.66 11.31
N LEU A 245 21.67 -17.07 11.97
CA LEU A 245 20.38 -16.79 11.34
C LEU A 245 20.52 -15.78 10.20
N GLN A 246 21.28 -14.70 10.41
CA GLN A 246 21.55 -13.70 9.38
C GLN A 246 22.21 -14.34 8.16
N ASP A 247 23.31 -15.07 8.36
CA ASP A 247 24.09 -15.66 7.27
C ASP A 247 23.33 -16.76 6.55
N TRP A 248 22.47 -17.49 7.26
CA TRP A 248 21.58 -18.45 6.63
C TRP A 248 20.60 -17.78 5.67
N PHE A 249 20.02 -16.63 6.03
CA PHE A 249 19.17 -15.91 5.10
C PHE A 249 19.96 -15.22 3.99
N ALA A 250 21.06 -14.54 4.33
CA ALA A 250 21.77 -13.64 3.43
C ALA A 250 22.74 -14.34 2.48
N VAL A 251 23.34 -15.48 2.89
CA VAL A 251 24.47 -16.10 2.20
C VAL A 251 24.22 -17.57 1.87
N ASN A 252 23.93 -18.39 2.88
CA ASN A 252 24.10 -19.86 2.77
C ASN A 252 22.80 -20.65 2.59
N GLY A 253 21.64 -20.08 2.91
CA GLY A 253 20.35 -20.79 2.90
C GLY A 253 19.70 -20.89 1.53
N GLY A 254 20.26 -20.27 0.49
CA GLY A 254 19.74 -20.28 -0.87
C GLY A 254 18.48 -19.43 -1.05
N PHE A 255 18.35 -18.36 -0.28
CA PHE A 255 17.25 -17.41 -0.43
C PHE A 255 17.52 -16.41 -1.55
N ARG A 256 16.45 -15.96 -2.22
CA ARG A 256 16.50 -14.94 -3.27
C ARG A 256 15.60 -13.75 -2.95
N TYR A 257 16.07 -12.57 -3.32
CA TYR A 257 15.27 -11.35 -3.26
C TYR A 257 14.30 -11.28 -4.45
N ASP A 258 13.01 -11.11 -4.17
CA ASP A 258 11.92 -11.11 -5.15
C ASP A 258 10.71 -10.31 -4.59
N THR A 259 10.38 -9.18 -5.22
CA THR A 259 9.27 -8.29 -4.82
C THR A 259 7.93 -8.65 -5.46
N GLU A 260 7.93 -9.58 -6.41
CA GLU A 260 6.73 -10.04 -7.14
C GLU A 260 6.06 -11.24 -6.48
N VAL A 261 6.68 -11.82 -5.43
CA VAL A 261 6.06 -12.92 -4.69
C VAL A 261 4.71 -12.51 -4.11
N GLN A 262 3.74 -13.42 -4.19
CA GLN A 262 2.46 -13.24 -3.54
C GLN A 262 2.64 -13.28 -2.02
N SER A 263 2.58 -12.10 -1.41
CA SER A 263 2.58 -11.92 0.05
C SER A 263 1.44 -12.73 0.66
N GLY A 264 1.81 -13.80 1.37
CA GLY A 264 0.87 -14.48 2.26
C GLY A 264 0.55 -13.59 3.45
N SER A 265 -0.62 -13.80 4.08
CA SER A 265 -0.92 -13.27 5.41
C SER A 265 -1.05 -14.43 6.39
N GLY A 266 -0.96 -14.16 7.70
CA GLY A 266 -1.09 -15.24 8.68
C GLY A 266 0.24 -15.85 9.10
N SER A 267 0.17 -16.73 10.11
CA SER A 267 1.35 -17.36 10.73
C SER A 267 2.02 -18.37 9.80
N THR A 268 1.29 -18.82 8.78
CA THR A 268 1.76 -19.69 7.71
C THR A 268 2.62 -18.95 6.68
N ALA A 269 2.61 -17.61 6.64
CA ALA A 269 3.41 -16.83 5.70
C ALA A 269 4.92 -17.05 5.91
N ILE A 270 5.37 -17.10 7.18
CA ILE A 270 6.76 -17.40 7.52
C ILE A 270 7.12 -18.83 7.07
N ALA A 271 6.31 -19.83 7.41
CA ALA A 271 6.56 -21.21 6.99
C ALA A 271 6.59 -21.36 5.45
N LYS A 272 5.69 -20.67 4.75
CA LYS A 272 5.68 -20.64 3.28
C LYS A 272 6.94 -19.99 2.72
N PHE A 273 7.38 -18.87 3.29
CA PHE A 273 8.62 -18.20 2.89
C PHE A 273 9.86 -19.08 3.13
N LEU A 274 9.97 -19.73 4.30
CA LEU A 274 11.08 -20.66 4.59
C LEU A 274 11.12 -21.83 3.57
N LYS A 275 9.96 -22.27 3.08
CA LYS A 275 9.85 -23.31 2.05
C LYS A 275 10.16 -22.77 0.65
N GLN A 276 9.66 -21.60 0.28
CA GLN A 276 9.79 -21.01 -1.06
C GLN A 276 11.16 -20.37 -1.29
N LYS A 277 11.81 -19.91 -0.21
CA LYS A 277 13.11 -19.23 -0.21
C LYS A 277 13.17 -18.02 -1.15
N ALA A 278 12.03 -17.37 -1.39
CA ALA A 278 11.91 -16.20 -2.25
C ALA A 278 11.00 -15.17 -1.57
N GLY A 279 11.47 -13.94 -1.47
CA GLY A 279 10.69 -12.83 -0.92
C GLY A 279 11.47 -11.53 -0.90
N PHE A 280 10.91 -10.50 -0.28
CA PHE A 280 11.55 -9.19 -0.13
C PHE A 280 11.81 -8.87 1.35
N CYS A 281 12.40 -7.70 1.64
CA CYS A 281 12.96 -7.32 2.94
C CYS A 281 12.05 -7.60 4.15
N VAL A 282 10.74 -7.46 3.99
CA VAL A 282 9.77 -7.77 5.06
C VAL A 282 9.74 -9.26 5.41
N HIS A 283 9.76 -10.15 4.41
CA HIS A 283 9.76 -11.60 4.63
C HIS A 283 11.02 -12.04 5.38
N PHE A 284 12.19 -11.54 4.98
CA PHE A 284 13.46 -11.82 5.64
C PHE A 284 13.47 -11.34 7.09
N SER A 285 13.11 -10.07 7.30
CA SER A 285 13.14 -9.44 8.61
C SER A 285 12.14 -10.05 9.59
N PHE A 286 10.91 -10.29 9.13
CA PHE A 286 9.88 -10.90 9.97
C PHE A 286 10.22 -12.33 10.34
N SER A 287 10.80 -13.10 9.40
CA SER A 287 11.19 -14.48 9.64
C SER A 287 12.38 -14.58 10.58
N MET A 288 13.43 -13.76 10.37
CA MET A 288 14.59 -13.72 11.27
C MET A 288 14.18 -13.30 12.68
N ALA A 289 13.36 -12.25 12.82
CA ALA A 289 12.87 -11.81 14.12
C ALA A 289 12.04 -12.90 14.82
N ALA A 290 11.11 -13.55 14.11
CA ALA A 290 10.33 -14.65 14.68
C ALA A 290 11.20 -15.83 15.12
N MET A 291 12.17 -16.24 14.29
CA MET A 291 13.11 -17.30 14.63
C MET A 291 13.96 -16.93 15.86
N ALA A 292 14.47 -15.70 15.93
CA ALA A 292 15.20 -15.19 17.09
C ALA A 292 14.37 -15.25 18.37
N ARG A 293 13.08 -14.85 18.32
CA ARG A 293 12.17 -14.96 19.47
C ARG A 293 11.98 -16.40 19.94
N THR A 294 11.84 -17.36 19.01
CA THR A 294 11.73 -18.80 19.38
C THR A 294 13.00 -19.37 20.02
N LEU A 295 14.15 -18.70 19.85
CA LEU A 295 15.42 -19.05 20.48
C LEU A 295 15.66 -18.31 21.80
N GLY A 296 14.69 -17.51 22.28
CA GLY A 296 14.79 -16.71 23.50
C GLY A 296 15.61 -15.43 23.34
N ILE A 297 15.82 -14.95 22.10
CA ILE A 297 16.52 -13.70 21.82
C ILE A 297 15.47 -12.61 21.63
N PRO A 298 15.46 -11.53 22.45
CA PRO A 298 14.49 -10.46 22.27
C PRO A 298 14.69 -9.77 20.93
N ALA A 299 13.64 -9.68 20.12
CA ALA A 299 13.72 -9.19 18.75
C ALA A 299 12.51 -8.32 18.39
N ARG A 300 12.72 -7.33 17.51
CA ARG A 300 11.68 -6.51 16.88
C ARG A 300 12.05 -6.21 15.43
N VAL A 301 11.12 -5.64 14.65
CA VAL A 301 11.39 -5.31 13.24
C VAL A 301 11.28 -3.81 13.03
N ALA A 302 12.37 -3.19 12.61
CA ALA A 302 12.37 -1.79 12.21
C ALA A 302 11.93 -1.64 10.75
N VAL A 303 11.23 -0.54 10.47
CA VAL A 303 10.75 -0.16 9.15
C VAL A 303 11.17 1.28 8.88
N GLY A 304 11.68 1.55 7.69
CA GLY A 304 12.20 2.84 7.32
C GLY A 304 12.84 2.85 5.95
N PHE A 305 14.01 3.47 5.83
CA PHE A 305 14.77 3.55 4.60
C PHE A 305 16.22 3.12 4.79
N THR A 306 16.77 2.47 3.76
CA THR A 306 18.22 2.33 3.56
C THR A 306 18.86 3.70 3.32
N PRO A 307 20.20 3.81 3.36
CA PRO A 307 20.91 5.09 3.23
C PRO A 307 20.54 5.90 1.97
N GLY A 308 20.18 5.26 0.86
CA GLY A 308 19.86 5.93 -0.39
C GLY A 308 21.10 6.18 -1.26
N THR A 309 21.03 7.17 -2.14
CA THR A 309 22.05 7.43 -3.18
C THR A 309 22.74 8.77 -2.98
N SER A 310 24.07 8.73 -2.81
CA SER A 310 24.91 9.94 -2.73
C SER A 310 24.79 10.82 -3.97
N GLN A 311 24.82 12.13 -3.77
CA GLN A 311 24.66 13.15 -4.80
C GLN A 311 25.96 13.98 -4.91
N ALA A 312 26.15 14.62 -6.07
CA ALA A 312 27.36 15.42 -6.33
C ALA A 312 27.53 16.62 -5.39
N ASP A 313 26.44 17.10 -4.79
CA ASP A 313 26.43 18.22 -3.83
C ASP A 313 26.69 17.80 -2.36
N GLY A 314 27.14 16.55 -2.16
CA GLY A 314 27.40 15.96 -0.84
C GLY A 314 26.15 15.61 -0.05
N SER A 315 24.94 15.75 -0.61
CA SER A 315 23.72 15.23 -0.01
C SER A 315 23.47 13.78 -0.40
N VAL A 316 22.56 13.12 0.30
CA VAL A 316 22.07 11.78 -0.02
C VAL A 316 20.58 11.87 -0.32
N SER A 317 20.18 11.35 -1.48
CA SER A 317 18.79 11.25 -1.91
C SER A 317 18.22 9.89 -1.50
N VAL A 318 17.05 9.89 -0.87
CA VAL A 318 16.33 8.68 -0.46
C VAL A 318 15.00 8.65 -1.20
N GLY A 319 14.77 7.60 -1.98
CA GLY A 319 13.57 7.38 -2.78
C GLY A 319 12.63 6.33 -2.20
N LEU A 320 11.49 6.13 -2.87
CA LEU A 320 10.51 5.10 -2.50
C LEU A 320 11.09 3.68 -2.53
N LYS A 321 12.02 3.39 -3.46
CA LYS A 321 12.64 2.05 -3.60
C LYS A 321 13.70 1.77 -2.53
N ASP A 322 14.09 2.79 -1.76
CA ASP A 322 14.94 2.66 -0.58
C ASP A 322 14.14 2.24 0.66
N ALA A 323 12.80 2.13 0.56
CA ALA A 323 11.98 1.59 1.65
C ALA A 323 12.47 0.20 2.05
N HIS A 324 12.65 -0.04 3.35
CA HIS A 324 13.27 -1.26 3.84
C HIS A 324 12.75 -1.64 5.23
N ALA A 325 12.86 -2.93 5.53
CA ALA A 325 12.61 -3.48 6.85
C ALA A 325 13.83 -4.32 7.24
N TRP A 326 14.21 -4.23 8.51
CA TRP A 326 15.34 -4.98 9.09
C TRP A 326 15.01 -5.42 10.52
N PRO A 327 15.50 -6.58 10.98
CA PRO A 327 15.37 -6.99 12.37
C PRO A 327 16.35 -6.21 13.27
N GLU A 328 15.88 -5.90 14.47
CA GLU A 328 16.71 -5.43 15.58
C GLU A 328 16.62 -6.47 16.72
N LEU A 329 17.77 -6.97 17.17
CA LEU A 329 17.88 -7.92 18.28
C LEU A 329 18.51 -7.22 19.48
N TYR A 330 18.07 -7.56 20.69
CA TYR A 330 18.51 -6.88 21.91
C TYR A 330 19.63 -7.65 22.63
N PHE A 331 20.71 -6.94 22.94
CA PHE A 331 21.83 -7.43 23.73
C PHE A 331 22.06 -6.47 24.90
N GLU A 332 21.87 -6.91 26.14
CA GLU A 332 22.10 -6.06 27.31
C GLU A 332 23.57 -5.59 27.34
N GLY A 333 23.81 -4.33 27.68
CA GLY A 333 25.13 -3.69 27.57
C GLY A 333 25.39 -3.02 26.20
N VAL A 334 24.68 -3.41 25.13
CA VAL A 334 24.74 -2.78 23.80
C VAL A 334 23.42 -2.11 23.41
N GLY A 335 22.29 -2.70 23.79
CA GLY A 335 20.94 -2.27 23.44
C GLY A 335 20.39 -2.99 22.20
N TRP A 336 19.51 -2.30 21.47
CA TRP A 336 18.94 -2.81 20.22
C TRP A 336 19.93 -2.68 19.07
N THR A 337 20.28 -3.82 18.47
CA THR A 337 21.31 -3.96 17.44
C THR A 337 20.70 -4.43 16.12
N ARG A 338 21.03 -3.75 15.02
CA ARG A 338 20.56 -4.08 13.66
C ARG A 338 21.22 -5.36 13.15
N PHE A 339 20.45 -6.17 12.42
CA PHE A 339 20.95 -7.27 11.57
C PHE A 339 20.36 -7.12 10.17
N GLU A 340 21.01 -7.66 9.14
CA GLU A 340 20.54 -7.63 7.75
C GLU A 340 20.47 -9.03 7.16
N PRO A 341 19.30 -9.71 7.26
CA PRO A 341 19.09 -11.01 6.64
C PRO A 341 18.76 -10.92 5.14
N THR A 342 18.56 -9.72 4.58
CA THR A 342 18.08 -9.58 3.20
C THR A 342 19.24 -9.70 2.22
N PRO A 343 19.27 -10.69 1.32
CA PRO A 343 20.31 -10.79 0.29
C PRO A 343 20.30 -9.57 -0.62
N SER A 344 21.49 -9.11 -1.04
CA SER A 344 21.73 -8.04 -2.03
C SER A 344 21.03 -6.70 -1.77
N ARG A 345 20.48 -6.50 -0.58
CA ARG A 345 19.81 -5.28 -0.14
C ARG A 345 20.35 -4.87 1.22
N GLY A 346 20.74 -3.60 1.34
CA GLY A 346 21.35 -3.11 2.56
C GLY A 346 22.79 -3.60 2.75
N THR A 347 23.34 -3.35 3.94
CA THR A 347 24.74 -3.65 4.28
C THR A 347 24.75 -4.35 5.62
N GLN A 348 25.33 -5.56 5.67
CA GLN A 348 25.56 -6.25 6.93
C GLN A 348 26.49 -5.40 7.80
N PRO A 349 26.15 -5.15 9.08
CA PRO A 349 27.04 -4.40 9.96
C PRO A 349 28.35 -5.15 10.20
N ASP A 350 29.46 -4.42 10.31
CA ASP A 350 30.81 -4.98 10.53
C ASP A 350 30.88 -5.93 11.74
N TYR A 351 30.13 -5.62 12.81
CA TYR A 351 30.05 -6.45 14.02
C TYR A 351 29.32 -7.78 13.82
N THR A 352 28.79 -8.07 12.62
CA THR A 352 28.15 -9.34 12.28
C THR A 352 28.99 -10.21 11.34
N MET A 353 30.07 -9.66 10.77
CA MET A 353 30.94 -10.40 9.88
C MET A 353 32.01 -11.14 10.69
N GLU A 354 32.33 -12.37 10.27
CA GLU A 354 33.52 -13.06 10.79
C GLU A 354 34.76 -12.26 10.38
N GLN A 355 35.47 -11.68 11.36
CA GLN A 355 36.76 -11.05 11.10
C GLN A 355 37.76 -12.13 10.68
N THR A 356 37.88 -12.34 9.38
CA THR A 356 39.02 -13.03 8.81
C THR A 356 40.21 -12.08 8.97
N PRO A 357 41.32 -12.45 9.63
CA PRO A 357 42.48 -11.57 9.72
C PRO A 357 42.91 -11.18 8.30
N SER A 358 42.82 -9.89 7.98
CA SER A 358 43.17 -9.39 6.65
C SER A 358 44.67 -9.58 6.44
N GLY A 359 45.03 -10.60 5.67
CA GLY A 359 46.32 -10.62 4.98
C GLY A 359 46.28 -9.55 3.89
N GLU A 360 47.29 -8.68 3.87
CA GLU A 360 47.57 -7.74 2.78
C GLU A 360 47.42 -8.42 1.42
N VAL A 361 46.54 -7.86 0.57
CA VAL A 361 46.54 -8.13 -0.87
C VAL A 361 46.85 -6.80 -1.56
N PRO A 362 47.91 -6.69 -2.38
CA PRO A 362 48.29 -5.43 -3.03
C PRO A 362 47.26 -4.95 -4.06
N ASP A 363 47.09 -3.63 -4.13
CA ASP A 363 46.27 -2.89 -5.09
C ASP A 363 46.58 -3.24 -6.56
N GLU A 364 45.54 -3.54 -7.34
CA GLU A 364 45.56 -3.41 -8.80
C GLU A 364 44.56 -2.31 -9.26
N PRO A 365 44.89 -1.49 -10.29
CA PRO A 365 44.14 -0.28 -10.60
C PRO A 365 42.90 -0.54 -11.46
N SER A 366 41.81 0.15 -11.11
CA SER A 366 40.54 0.20 -11.84
C SER A 366 40.64 0.98 -13.16
N ALA A 367 40.15 0.40 -14.25
CA ALA A 367 40.07 1.03 -15.57
C ALA A 367 38.84 1.97 -15.69
N GLN A 368 39.06 3.16 -16.27
CA GLN A 368 38.07 4.22 -16.48
C GLN A 368 37.05 3.91 -17.61
N PRO A 369 35.88 4.59 -17.66
CA PRO A 369 34.85 4.37 -18.67
C PRO A 369 35.12 5.15 -19.98
N SER A 370 34.89 4.49 -21.11
CA SER A 370 34.99 5.04 -22.47
C SER A 370 33.79 5.93 -22.83
N THR A 371 34.09 7.10 -23.39
CA THR A 371 33.19 8.05 -24.06
C THR A 371 32.58 7.46 -25.33
N SER A 372 31.28 7.69 -25.59
CA SER A 372 30.64 7.43 -26.90
C SER A 372 29.77 8.60 -27.36
N SER A 373 30.35 9.31 -28.34
CA SER A 373 29.82 10.06 -29.49
C SER A 373 28.31 10.24 -29.74
N GLU A 374 27.95 11.51 -29.92
CA GLU A 374 26.83 12.05 -30.72
C GLU A 374 26.99 11.74 -32.23
N PRO A 375 25.91 11.78 -33.05
CA PRO A 375 25.92 12.79 -34.12
C PRO A 375 24.57 13.45 -34.47
N THR A 376 24.74 14.69 -34.94
CA THR A 376 23.91 15.68 -35.64
C THR A 376 23.03 15.19 -36.80
N ALA A 377 21.87 15.83 -36.97
CA ALA A 377 21.34 16.23 -38.29
C ALA A 377 20.39 17.44 -38.17
N ALA A 378 20.71 18.50 -38.94
CA ALA A 378 20.00 19.77 -39.06
C ALA A 378 18.96 19.73 -40.24
N PRO A 379 18.16 20.79 -40.46
CA PRO A 379 16.82 20.73 -41.07
C PRO A 379 16.77 20.99 -42.59
N SER A 380 15.61 20.82 -43.20
CA SER A 380 15.30 21.33 -44.55
C SER A 380 13.94 22.03 -44.58
N ALA A 381 13.91 23.18 -45.28
CA ALA A 381 12.78 24.05 -45.52
C ALA A 381 12.39 24.04 -47.01
N SER A 382 11.14 24.42 -47.31
CA SER A 382 10.65 24.92 -48.61
C SER A 382 9.35 25.70 -48.34
N ASP A 383 9.34 27.04 -48.51
CA ASP A 383 9.00 27.87 -49.71
C ASP A 383 7.48 28.10 -49.90
N SER A 384 6.91 29.29 -49.57
CA SER A 384 6.69 30.54 -50.37
C SER A 384 5.39 30.49 -51.25
N CYS A 385 4.54 31.50 -51.52
CA CYS A 385 4.58 32.98 -51.53
C CYS A 385 3.13 33.61 -51.58
N ALA A 386 3.00 34.95 -51.48
CA ALA A 386 1.79 35.84 -51.40
C ALA A 386 1.21 36.27 -52.80
N PRO A 387 0.26 37.25 -53.05
CA PRO A 387 0.11 38.61 -52.44
C PRO A 387 -1.27 39.37 -52.44
N GLU A 388 -1.25 40.49 -51.68
CA GLU A 388 -1.90 41.84 -51.72
C GLU A 388 -3.25 42.19 -52.39
N LEU A 389 -4.02 43.04 -51.69
CA LEU A 389 -4.54 44.32 -52.23
C LEU A 389 -4.65 45.40 -51.12
N ARG A 390 -3.97 46.53 -51.37
CA ARG A 390 -3.89 47.77 -50.58
C ARG A 390 -5.17 48.63 -50.66
N LYS A 391 -5.43 49.37 -49.57
CA LYS A 391 -5.65 50.85 -49.49
C LYS A 391 -6.09 51.19 -48.05
N GLU A 392 -5.23 51.77 -47.21
CA GLU A 392 -4.88 53.20 -47.07
C GLU A 392 -6.02 54.12 -46.61
N GLY A 393 -5.78 54.82 -45.49
CA GLY A 393 -6.32 56.16 -45.21
C GLY A 393 -7.27 56.26 -44.03
N GLY A 394 -6.79 56.71 -42.87
CA GLY A 394 -7.60 56.98 -41.68
C GLY A 394 -8.25 58.37 -41.66
N CYS A 395 -9.06 58.61 -40.62
CA CYS A 395 -9.08 59.78 -39.72
C CYS A 395 -10.29 59.69 -38.77
N ASP A 396 -9.99 59.74 -37.48
CA ASP A 396 -10.69 60.41 -36.37
C ASP A 396 -12.23 60.50 -36.33
N ALA A 397 -12.79 60.03 -35.21
CA ALA A 397 -13.47 60.94 -34.26
C ALA A 397 -13.71 60.26 -32.91
N ALA A 398 -13.32 60.96 -31.85
CA ALA A 398 -13.48 60.62 -30.46
C ALA A 398 -14.94 60.72 -29.97
N ALA A 399 -15.30 59.93 -28.95
CA ALA A 399 -15.91 60.41 -27.69
C ALA A 399 -16.37 59.24 -26.80
N VAL A 400 -16.09 59.36 -25.51
CA VAL A 400 -16.60 58.57 -24.35
C VAL A 400 -16.86 59.62 -23.25
N PRO A 401 -17.66 59.43 -22.17
CA PRO A 401 -18.73 58.47 -21.81
C PRO A 401 -20.04 59.17 -21.36
N GLN A 402 -21.08 58.42 -20.93
CA GLN A 402 -21.75 58.61 -19.61
C GLN A 402 -22.86 57.55 -19.33
N PRO A 403 -23.29 57.38 -18.05
CA PRO A 403 -23.92 56.17 -17.50
C PRO A 403 -25.41 56.33 -17.08
N GLY A 404 -26.00 55.23 -16.58
CA GLY A 404 -27.31 55.16 -15.88
C GLY A 404 -28.43 54.53 -16.72
N ASP A 405 -29.45 53.84 -16.20
CA ASP A 405 -29.79 53.41 -14.85
C ASP A 405 -30.87 52.29 -14.95
N GLY A 406 -31.22 51.69 -13.81
CA GLY A 406 -32.07 50.49 -13.62
C GLY A 406 -33.40 50.32 -14.39
N SER A 407 -33.82 49.05 -14.61
CA SER A 407 -34.91 48.42 -13.85
C SER A 407 -35.35 47.04 -14.40
N SER A 408 -36.03 46.33 -13.50
CA SER A 408 -36.41 44.91 -13.38
C SER A 408 -37.42 44.32 -14.37
N GLY A 409 -37.29 43.01 -14.64
CA GLY A 409 -38.36 42.14 -15.14
C GLY A 409 -38.02 40.66 -14.96
N GLY A 410 -38.65 39.99 -14.00
CA GLY A 410 -38.39 38.60 -13.61
C GLY A 410 -39.01 37.56 -14.55
N GLY A 411 -38.24 36.48 -14.79
CA GLY A 411 -38.71 35.24 -15.41
C GLY A 411 -37.71 34.11 -15.11
N LEU A 412 -38.18 33.02 -14.50
CA LEU A 412 -37.37 31.84 -14.15
C LEU A 412 -36.73 31.24 -15.41
N SER A 413 -35.39 31.23 -15.46
CA SER A 413 -34.64 30.78 -16.63
C SER A 413 -34.77 29.26 -16.83
N VAL A 414 -34.93 28.84 -18.09
CA VAL A 414 -34.98 27.46 -18.58
C VAL A 414 -33.80 26.59 -18.11
N SER A 415 -32.69 27.20 -17.68
CA SER A 415 -31.52 26.51 -17.08
C SER A 415 -31.77 25.92 -15.68
N THR A 416 -32.74 26.45 -14.94
CA THR A 416 -33.10 25.94 -13.61
C THR A 416 -33.94 24.67 -13.75
N VAL A 417 -34.88 24.63 -14.71
CA VAL A 417 -35.74 23.46 -14.94
C VAL A 417 -34.95 22.25 -15.46
N THR A 418 -33.94 22.45 -16.31
CA THR A 418 -33.10 21.37 -16.84
C THR A 418 -32.12 20.81 -15.80
N SER A 419 -31.60 21.66 -14.90
CA SER A 419 -30.72 21.22 -13.80
C SER A 419 -31.47 20.38 -12.76
N TRP A 420 -32.69 20.79 -12.40
CA TRP A 420 -33.54 20.02 -11.50
C TRP A 420 -34.03 18.72 -12.13
N SER A 421 -34.34 18.71 -13.43
CA SER A 421 -34.69 17.47 -14.16
C SER A 421 -33.53 16.47 -14.22
N SER A 422 -32.29 16.96 -14.39
CA SER A 422 -31.09 16.12 -14.44
C SER A 422 -30.74 15.57 -13.05
N LEU A 423 -30.86 16.40 -12.00
CA LEU A 423 -30.67 15.98 -10.61
C LEU A 423 -31.74 14.94 -10.21
N ALA A 424 -33.00 15.16 -10.58
CA ALA A 424 -34.07 14.20 -10.37
C ALA A 424 -33.80 12.87 -11.09
N LEU A 425 -33.37 12.91 -12.36
CA LEU A 425 -33.03 11.69 -13.11
C LEU A 425 -31.86 10.94 -12.46
N LEU A 426 -30.82 11.64 -12.00
CA LEU A 426 -29.70 11.04 -11.27
C LEU A 426 -30.16 10.39 -9.95
N LEU A 427 -31.07 11.06 -9.24
CA LEU A 427 -31.67 10.57 -8.00
C LEU A 427 -32.52 9.30 -8.20
N PHE A 428 -33.11 9.12 -9.39
CA PHE A 428 -33.88 7.92 -9.74
C PHE A 428 -33.02 6.80 -10.35
N VAL A 429 -32.01 7.11 -11.16
CA VAL A 429 -31.21 6.09 -11.89
C VAL A 429 -30.15 5.45 -10.99
N VAL A 430 -29.44 6.23 -10.17
CA VAL A 430 -28.37 5.73 -9.30
C VAL A 430 -28.84 4.61 -8.34
N PRO A 431 -29.99 4.71 -7.64
CA PRO A 431 -30.45 3.63 -6.76
C PRO A 431 -30.89 2.36 -7.52
N LEU A 432 -31.16 2.44 -8.83
CA LEU A 432 -31.53 1.27 -9.65
C LEU A 432 -30.32 0.49 -10.19
N LEU A 433 -29.11 1.08 -10.18
CA LEU A 433 -27.90 0.46 -10.69
C LEU A 433 -27.53 -0.87 -9.99
N PRO A 434 -27.58 -0.99 -8.65
CA PRO A 434 -27.29 -2.25 -7.96
C PRO A 434 -28.25 -3.38 -8.37
N MET A 435 -29.54 -3.07 -8.50
CA MET A 435 -30.58 -4.02 -8.92
C MET A 435 -30.34 -4.53 -10.35
N LEU A 436 -30.11 -3.62 -11.30
CA LEU A 436 -29.87 -3.97 -12.70
C LEU A 436 -28.58 -4.79 -12.88
N TRP A 437 -27.53 -4.42 -12.14
CA TRP A 437 -26.29 -5.18 -12.12
C TRP A 437 -26.49 -6.60 -11.57
N ARG A 438 -27.16 -6.73 -10.41
CA ARG A 438 -27.42 -8.01 -9.77
C ARG A 438 -28.22 -8.94 -10.69
N ARG A 439 -29.24 -8.40 -11.37
CA ARG A 439 -30.04 -9.14 -12.37
C ARG A 439 -29.18 -9.65 -13.53
N ARG A 440 -28.25 -8.83 -14.04
CA ARG A 440 -27.35 -9.21 -15.13
C ARG A 440 -26.32 -10.26 -14.71
N VAL A 441 -25.76 -10.15 -13.51
CA VAL A 441 -24.80 -11.13 -12.98
C VAL A 441 -25.47 -12.47 -12.73
N ARG A 442 -26.66 -12.47 -12.11
CA ARG A 442 -27.44 -13.68 -11.89
C ARG A 442 -27.76 -14.39 -13.21
N ALA A 443 -28.21 -13.65 -14.23
CA ALA A 443 -28.44 -14.22 -15.56
C ALA A 443 -27.18 -14.90 -16.08
N ARG A 444 -26.04 -14.18 -16.11
CA ARG A 444 -24.77 -14.74 -16.60
C ARG A 444 -24.26 -15.96 -15.82
N ARG A 445 -24.47 -16.01 -14.51
CA ARG A 445 -24.01 -17.13 -13.66
C ARG A 445 -24.90 -18.36 -13.76
N LEU A 446 -26.18 -18.19 -14.12
CA LEU A 446 -27.16 -19.27 -14.22
C LEU A 446 -27.56 -19.61 -15.66
N ASP A 447 -27.07 -18.87 -16.64
CA ASP A 447 -27.25 -19.18 -18.07
C ASP A 447 -26.44 -20.43 -18.43
N GLY A 448 -27.13 -21.46 -18.92
CA GLY A 448 -26.55 -22.76 -19.25
C GLY A 448 -25.83 -22.82 -20.61
N SER A 449 -25.67 -21.68 -21.29
CA SER A 449 -25.16 -21.63 -22.67
C SER A 449 -23.71 -21.16 -22.70
N GLY A 450 -22.76 -22.10 -22.67
CA GLY A 450 -21.38 -21.79 -23.02
C GLY A 450 -20.38 -22.78 -22.45
N GLY A 451 -19.76 -23.56 -23.33
CA GLY A 451 -18.58 -24.37 -23.02
C GLY A 451 -18.82 -25.88 -23.05
N ARG A 452 -18.00 -26.58 -23.86
CA ARG A 452 -18.06 -28.04 -24.10
C ARG A 452 -16.99 -28.80 -23.33
N THR A 453 -16.13 -28.11 -22.57
CA THR A 453 -15.02 -28.73 -21.85
C THR A 453 -15.37 -29.03 -20.39
N GLU A 454 -14.59 -29.90 -19.75
CA GLU A 454 -14.71 -30.19 -18.31
C GLU A 454 -14.43 -28.95 -17.45
N GLN A 455 -13.50 -28.10 -17.90
CA GLN A 455 -13.16 -26.85 -17.24
C GLN A 455 -14.33 -25.85 -17.29
N ASP A 456 -15.03 -25.76 -18.43
CA ASP A 456 -16.24 -24.94 -18.53
C ASP A 456 -17.36 -25.43 -17.59
N ALA A 457 -17.45 -26.75 -17.35
CA ALA A 457 -18.41 -27.31 -16.42
C ALA A 457 -18.07 -26.98 -14.96
N ALA A 458 -16.79 -27.05 -14.59
CA ALA A 458 -16.31 -26.64 -13.28
C ALA A 458 -16.57 -25.14 -13.00
N ASP A 459 -16.26 -24.27 -13.97
CA ASP A 459 -16.49 -22.84 -13.86
C ASP A 459 -17.97 -22.50 -13.68
N ARG A 460 -18.87 -23.21 -14.36
CA ARG A 460 -20.33 -23.05 -14.19
C ARG A 460 -20.80 -23.45 -12.79
N ILE A 461 -20.26 -24.54 -12.24
CA ILE A 461 -20.60 -24.99 -10.87
C ILE A 461 -20.14 -23.94 -9.84
N LEU A 462 -18.93 -23.41 -10.00
CA LEU A 462 -18.40 -22.35 -9.13
C LEU A 462 -19.17 -21.03 -9.31
N ALA A 463 -19.58 -20.67 -10.53
CA ALA A 463 -20.41 -19.50 -10.78
C ALA A 463 -21.80 -19.62 -10.12
N ALA A 464 -22.41 -20.80 -10.20
CA ALA A 464 -23.68 -21.11 -9.53
C ALA A 464 -23.54 -21.08 -7.99
N TRP A 465 -22.42 -21.58 -7.46
CA TRP A 465 -22.09 -21.49 -6.03
C TRP A 465 -22.02 -20.04 -5.53
N HIS A 466 -21.26 -19.19 -6.23
CA HIS A 466 -21.19 -17.77 -5.89
C HIS A 466 -22.57 -17.10 -5.93
N GLU A 467 -23.43 -17.49 -6.87
CA GLU A 467 -24.80 -16.95 -6.93
C GLU A 467 -25.66 -17.35 -5.73
N LEU A 468 -25.53 -18.60 -5.26
CA LEU A 468 -26.21 -19.09 -4.06
C LEU A 468 -25.75 -18.32 -2.82
N VAL A 469 -24.44 -18.20 -2.60
CA VAL A 469 -23.86 -17.50 -1.43
C VAL A 469 -24.21 -16.01 -1.45
N ASP A 470 -24.05 -15.34 -2.60
CA ASP A 470 -24.38 -13.92 -2.73
C ASP A 470 -25.88 -13.67 -2.49
N THR A 471 -26.75 -14.58 -2.95
CA THR A 471 -28.20 -14.44 -2.71
C THR A 471 -28.56 -14.70 -1.25
N ALA A 472 -27.96 -15.69 -0.60
CA ALA A 472 -28.13 -15.90 0.83
C ALA A 472 -27.67 -14.66 1.63
N TRP A 473 -26.60 -14.00 1.20
CA TRP A 473 -26.16 -12.74 1.80
C TRP A 473 -27.15 -11.59 1.58
N ASP A 474 -27.74 -11.49 0.38
CA ASP A 474 -28.81 -10.53 0.10
C ASP A 474 -30.02 -10.73 1.02
N PHE A 475 -30.30 -11.97 1.44
CA PHE A 475 -31.32 -12.33 2.44
C PHE A 475 -30.83 -12.29 3.90
N GLY A 476 -29.58 -11.89 4.14
CA GLY A 476 -29.06 -11.59 5.48
C GLY A 476 -28.10 -12.62 6.07
N VAL A 477 -27.84 -13.73 5.37
CA VAL A 477 -26.88 -14.75 5.80
C VAL A 477 -25.47 -14.33 5.40
N LEU A 478 -24.69 -13.79 6.34
CA LEU A 478 -23.30 -13.36 6.07
C LEU A 478 -22.44 -14.51 5.52
N PRO A 479 -21.66 -14.33 4.44
CA PRO A 479 -20.69 -15.30 3.97
C PRO A 479 -19.63 -15.58 5.05
N ASP A 480 -19.13 -16.81 5.10
CA ASP A 480 -18.02 -17.23 5.98
C ASP A 480 -17.09 -18.12 5.16
N ASP A 481 -15.98 -17.53 4.70
CA ASP A 481 -15.01 -18.18 3.81
C ASP A 481 -14.21 -19.28 4.52
N SER A 482 -14.33 -19.41 5.85
CA SER A 482 -13.70 -20.50 6.62
C SER A 482 -14.50 -21.81 6.58
N GLN A 483 -15.74 -21.79 6.07
CA GLN A 483 -16.62 -22.95 6.06
C GLN A 483 -16.51 -23.73 4.75
N THR A 484 -16.63 -25.06 4.85
CA THR A 484 -16.80 -25.93 3.67
C THR A 484 -18.16 -25.64 3.01
N SER A 485 -18.29 -25.94 1.71
CA SER A 485 -19.56 -25.76 0.97
C SER A 485 -20.75 -26.41 1.68
N ARG A 486 -20.54 -27.61 2.26
CA ARG A 486 -21.54 -28.33 3.05
C ARG A 486 -21.91 -27.62 4.36
N LYS A 487 -20.94 -27.06 5.11
CA LYS A 487 -21.22 -26.27 6.31
C LYS A 487 -21.93 -24.96 5.98
N ALA A 488 -21.52 -24.30 4.90
CA ALA A 488 -22.15 -23.07 4.42
C ALA A 488 -23.62 -23.30 4.03
N VAL A 489 -23.93 -24.37 3.27
CA VAL A 489 -25.33 -24.73 2.95
C VAL A 489 -26.12 -25.10 4.20
N ALA A 490 -25.57 -25.91 5.11
CA ALA A 490 -26.24 -26.27 6.36
C ALA A 490 -26.57 -25.01 7.19
N ARG A 491 -25.67 -24.02 7.19
CA ARG A 491 -25.92 -22.74 7.85
C ARG A 491 -27.02 -21.93 7.17
N ILE A 492 -27.07 -21.88 5.83
CA ILE A 492 -28.14 -21.22 5.08
C ILE A 492 -29.48 -21.87 5.45
N VAL A 493 -29.59 -23.20 5.30
CA VAL A 493 -30.79 -23.97 5.64
C VAL A 493 -31.26 -23.68 7.07
N ARG A 494 -30.35 -23.69 8.04
CA ARG A 494 -30.67 -23.45 9.45
C ARG A 494 -31.15 -22.02 9.71
N LEU A 495 -30.54 -21.02 9.06
CA LEU A 495 -30.83 -19.61 9.33
C LEU A 495 -32.05 -19.09 8.56
N THR A 496 -32.42 -19.73 7.45
CA THR A 496 -33.52 -19.27 6.59
C THR A 496 -34.68 -20.25 6.54
N GLU A 497 -34.62 -21.34 7.31
CA GLU A 497 -35.66 -22.37 7.42
C GLU A 497 -36.16 -22.85 6.04
N LEU A 498 -35.23 -23.24 5.17
CA LEU A 498 -35.57 -23.70 3.82
C LEU A 498 -36.47 -24.93 3.87
N ASP A 499 -37.43 -24.99 2.95
CA ASP A 499 -38.24 -26.19 2.73
C ASP A 499 -37.38 -27.39 2.30
N ASP A 500 -37.95 -28.58 2.38
CA ASP A 500 -37.23 -29.83 2.12
C ASP A 500 -36.64 -29.92 0.71
N GLU A 501 -37.30 -29.35 -0.30
CA GLU A 501 -36.80 -29.40 -1.68
C GLU A 501 -35.64 -28.41 -1.88
N ALA A 502 -35.79 -27.18 -1.39
CA ALA A 502 -34.73 -26.17 -1.41
C ALA A 502 -33.51 -26.62 -0.58
N ARG A 503 -33.71 -27.29 0.55
CA ARG A 503 -32.64 -27.89 1.34
C ARG A 503 -31.88 -28.95 0.54
N ARG A 504 -32.58 -29.92 -0.07
CA ARG A 504 -31.96 -30.97 -0.88
C ARG A 504 -31.24 -30.40 -2.11
N ALA A 505 -31.81 -29.38 -2.75
CA ALA A 505 -31.17 -28.66 -3.84
C ALA A 505 -29.86 -28.00 -3.39
N GLY A 506 -29.85 -27.33 -2.23
CA GLY A 506 -28.62 -26.79 -1.64
C GLY A 506 -27.56 -27.86 -1.36
N GLU A 507 -27.96 -29.01 -0.82
CA GLU A 507 -27.07 -30.14 -0.56
C GLU A 507 -26.46 -30.70 -1.87
N ARG A 508 -27.24 -30.78 -2.96
CA ARG A 508 -26.75 -31.15 -4.30
C ARG A 508 -25.72 -30.15 -4.84
N VAL A 509 -25.97 -28.84 -4.67
CA VAL A 509 -25.01 -27.79 -5.06
C VAL A 509 -23.71 -27.93 -4.26
N ALA A 510 -23.78 -28.13 -2.94
CA ALA A 510 -22.59 -28.32 -2.11
C ALA A 510 -21.77 -29.54 -2.55
N ALA A 511 -22.43 -30.66 -2.86
CA ALA A 511 -21.77 -31.87 -3.35
C ALA A 511 -21.12 -31.66 -4.73
N ALA A 512 -21.77 -30.91 -5.64
CA ALA A 512 -21.20 -30.56 -6.93
C ALA A 512 -19.93 -29.70 -6.79
N VAL A 513 -19.93 -28.74 -5.86
CA VAL A 513 -18.74 -27.93 -5.55
C VAL A 513 -17.62 -28.78 -4.96
N GLU A 514 -17.93 -29.71 -4.05
CA GLU A 514 -16.94 -30.63 -3.48
C GLU A 514 -16.31 -31.52 -4.57
N GLN A 515 -17.09 -31.99 -5.55
CA GLN A 515 -16.55 -32.73 -6.69
C GLN A 515 -15.58 -31.88 -7.52
N VAL A 516 -15.89 -30.62 -7.78
CA VAL A 516 -15.00 -29.70 -8.51
C VAL A 516 -13.71 -29.43 -7.75
N LEU A 517 -13.78 -29.28 -6.42
CA LEU A 517 -12.63 -28.91 -5.60
C LEU A 517 -11.71 -30.09 -5.25
N TYR A 518 -12.26 -31.30 -5.12
CA TYR A 518 -11.54 -32.44 -4.54
C TYR A 518 -11.43 -33.67 -5.44
N ALA A 519 -12.25 -33.81 -6.48
CA ALA A 519 -12.14 -34.95 -7.38
C ALA A 519 -10.95 -34.75 -8.34
N PRO A 520 -10.09 -35.77 -8.58
CA PRO A 520 -9.02 -35.70 -9.58
C PRO A 520 -9.54 -35.42 -10.99
N HIS A 521 -10.75 -35.89 -11.30
CA HIS A 521 -11.46 -35.63 -12.55
C HIS A 521 -12.93 -35.30 -12.23
N PRO A 522 -13.31 -34.00 -12.19
CA PRO A 522 -14.65 -33.60 -11.78
C PRO A 522 -15.69 -34.02 -12.83
N ARG A 523 -16.71 -34.77 -12.41
CA ARG A 523 -17.80 -35.15 -13.30
C ARG A 523 -18.78 -33.99 -13.45
N PRO A 524 -19.16 -33.59 -14.68
CA PRO A 524 -20.17 -32.56 -14.88
C PRO A 524 -21.51 -32.98 -14.26
N VAL A 525 -21.96 -32.25 -13.25
CA VAL A 525 -23.30 -32.43 -12.68
C VAL A 525 -24.25 -31.51 -13.45
N ALA A 526 -25.20 -32.09 -14.17
CA ALA A 526 -26.26 -31.33 -14.84
C ALA A 526 -27.27 -30.81 -13.81
N GLY A 527 -27.93 -29.67 -14.11
CA GLY A 527 -29.03 -29.16 -13.28
C GLY A 527 -28.64 -28.29 -12.08
N VAL A 528 -27.34 -28.02 -11.84
CA VAL A 528 -26.89 -27.19 -10.70
C VAL A 528 -27.50 -25.78 -10.73
N ALA A 529 -27.74 -25.20 -11.91
CA ALA A 529 -28.42 -23.92 -12.04
C ALA A 529 -29.89 -23.98 -11.59
N ASP A 530 -30.58 -25.09 -11.85
CA ASP A 530 -31.96 -25.31 -11.41
C ASP A 530 -32.02 -25.55 -9.90
N ASP A 531 -31.04 -26.27 -9.35
CA ASP A 531 -30.90 -26.43 -7.91
C ASP A 531 -30.69 -25.06 -7.22
N VAL A 532 -29.82 -24.20 -7.75
CA VAL A 532 -29.67 -22.83 -7.23
C VAL A 532 -30.99 -22.04 -7.34
N ARG A 533 -31.74 -22.16 -8.45
CA ARG A 533 -33.06 -21.53 -8.58
C ARG A 533 -34.06 -22.04 -7.54
N ALA A 534 -34.04 -23.33 -7.21
CA ALA A 534 -34.87 -23.91 -6.16
C ALA A 534 -34.51 -23.36 -4.78
N VAL A 535 -33.22 -23.24 -4.45
CA VAL A 535 -32.77 -22.58 -3.20
C VAL A 535 -33.23 -21.12 -3.15
N LEU A 536 -33.09 -20.39 -4.26
CA LEU A 536 -33.54 -19.00 -4.38
C LEU A 536 -35.05 -18.84 -4.19
N ALA A 537 -35.85 -19.77 -4.73
CA ALA A 537 -37.29 -19.79 -4.55
C ALA A 537 -37.66 -20.06 -3.08
N GLY A 538 -36.98 -21.01 -2.42
CA GLY A 538 -37.16 -21.28 -0.99
C GLY A 538 -36.80 -20.08 -0.10
N LEU A 539 -35.67 -19.41 -0.38
CA LEU A 539 -35.26 -18.18 0.31
C LEU A 539 -36.31 -17.07 0.17
N GLN A 540 -36.87 -16.91 -1.03
CA GLN A 540 -37.95 -15.96 -1.26
C GLN A 540 -39.21 -16.35 -0.49
N ALA A 541 -39.65 -17.60 -0.58
CA ALA A 541 -40.84 -18.10 0.09
C ALA A 541 -40.80 -17.88 1.61
N GLY A 542 -39.68 -18.20 2.26
CA GLY A 542 -39.48 -18.02 3.70
C GLY A 542 -39.27 -16.57 4.17
N SER A 543 -39.06 -15.62 3.24
CA SER A 543 -38.77 -14.22 3.58
C SER A 543 -40.00 -13.32 3.57
N GLY A 544 -40.04 -12.35 4.49
CA GLY A 544 -41.08 -11.32 4.54
C GLY A 544 -41.01 -10.31 3.37
N ARG A 545 -42.08 -9.51 3.21
CA ARG A 545 -42.18 -8.52 2.11
C ARG A 545 -41.04 -7.48 2.14
N ARG A 546 -40.57 -7.10 3.34
CA ARG A 546 -39.49 -6.11 3.51
C ARG A 546 -38.13 -6.68 3.11
N GLU A 547 -37.86 -7.93 3.47
CA GLU A 547 -36.64 -8.66 3.15
C GLU A 547 -36.52 -8.88 1.65
N ARG A 548 -37.61 -9.31 1.00
CA ARG A 548 -37.68 -9.47 -0.47
C ARG A 548 -37.41 -8.14 -1.18
N LEU A 549 -38.03 -7.05 -0.73
CA LEU A 549 -37.85 -5.73 -1.33
C LEU A 549 -36.41 -5.21 -1.14
N ARG A 550 -35.82 -5.44 0.04
CA ARG A 550 -34.43 -5.07 0.33
C ARG A 550 -33.44 -5.87 -0.51
N ALA A 551 -33.61 -7.19 -0.61
CA ALA A 551 -32.76 -8.05 -1.42
C ALA A 551 -32.83 -7.68 -2.92
N LEU A 552 -33.98 -7.18 -3.38
CA LEU A 552 -34.16 -6.73 -4.76
C LEU A 552 -33.55 -5.33 -5.03
N LEU A 553 -33.87 -4.33 -4.19
CA LEU A 553 -33.48 -2.93 -4.43
C LEU A 553 -32.07 -2.59 -3.93
N ALA A 554 -31.63 -3.20 -2.84
CA ALA A 554 -30.35 -2.93 -2.19
C ALA A 554 -29.65 -4.25 -1.78
N PRO A 555 -29.29 -5.12 -2.75
CA PRO A 555 -28.59 -6.37 -2.48
C PRO A 555 -27.26 -6.11 -1.77
N ARG A 556 -27.01 -6.77 -0.63
CA ARG A 556 -25.78 -6.60 0.15
C ARG A 556 -24.54 -7.02 -0.65
N SER A 557 -24.69 -8.01 -1.54
CA SER A 557 -23.65 -8.47 -2.45
C SER A 557 -23.20 -7.42 -3.47
N ALA A 558 -23.97 -6.34 -3.71
CA ALA A 558 -23.57 -5.28 -4.63
C ALA A 558 -22.32 -4.50 -4.16
N ILE A 559 -21.90 -4.62 -2.90
CA ILE A 559 -20.64 -4.02 -2.43
C ILE A 559 -19.42 -4.61 -3.17
N GLN A 560 -19.51 -5.86 -3.64
CA GLN A 560 -18.47 -6.48 -4.47
C GLN A 560 -18.27 -5.73 -5.81
N VAL A 561 -19.29 -5.03 -6.31
CA VAL A 561 -19.20 -4.16 -7.51
C VAL A 561 -18.36 -2.96 -7.23
N VAL A 562 -18.55 -2.33 -6.07
CA VAL A 562 -17.77 -1.16 -5.66
C VAL A 562 -16.30 -1.56 -5.60
N TRP A 563 -16.00 -2.74 -5.06
CA TRP A 563 -14.63 -3.27 -5.01
C TRP A 563 -14.09 -3.66 -6.40
N ALA A 564 -14.89 -4.26 -7.28
CA ALA A 564 -14.48 -4.61 -8.63
C ALA A 564 -14.30 -3.37 -9.54
N ALA A 565 -15.17 -2.37 -9.40
CA ALA A 565 -15.07 -1.09 -10.07
C ALA A 565 -13.86 -0.31 -9.57
N ALA A 566 -13.58 -0.29 -8.27
CA ALA A 566 -12.37 0.28 -7.71
C ALA A 566 -11.11 -0.37 -8.28
N ARG A 567 -11.07 -1.71 -8.40
CA ARG A 567 -9.95 -2.46 -9.01
C ARG A 567 -9.80 -2.25 -10.52
N ARG A 568 -10.90 -2.13 -11.27
CA ARG A 568 -10.84 -1.83 -12.71
C ARG A 568 -10.50 -0.38 -12.98
N TRP A 569 -10.96 0.51 -12.12
CA TRP A 569 -10.62 1.93 -12.15
C TRP A 569 -9.15 2.12 -11.85
N SER A 570 -8.58 1.45 -10.84
CA SER A 570 -7.13 1.47 -10.61
C SER A 570 -6.38 0.98 -11.85
N ALA A 571 -6.77 -0.17 -12.44
CA ALA A 571 -6.13 -0.67 -13.66
C ALA A 571 -6.30 0.21 -14.91
N LEU A 572 -7.40 0.97 -15.01
CA LEU A 572 -7.64 1.94 -16.10
C LEU A 572 -6.84 3.21 -15.90
N VAL A 573 -6.76 3.70 -14.66
CA VAL A 573 -5.90 4.82 -14.25
C VAL A 573 -4.43 4.47 -14.50
N ASP A 574 -4.02 3.24 -14.22
CA ASP A 574 -2.67 2.74 -14.52
C ASP A 574 -2.39 2.72 -16.04
N ARG A 575 -3.39 2.36 -16.86
CA ARG A 575 -3.26 2.35 -18.33
C ARG A 575 -3.33 3.74 -18.98
N TRP A 576 -4.01 4.70 -18.36
CA TRP A 576 -4.25 6.04 -18.93
C TRP A 576 -3.38 7.12 -18.29
N GLY A 577 -2.63 6.80 -17.23
CA GLY A 577 -1.69 7.68 -16.53
C GLY A 577 -0.42 8.03 -17.31
N ALA A 578 -0.21 7.52 -18.52
CA ALA A 578 0.84 8.01 -19.42
C ALA A 578 0.46 9.42 -19.94
N PRO A 579 1.21 10.49 -19.61
CA PRO A 579 0.71 11.85 -19.78
C PRO A 579 0.77 12.30 -21.25
N ARG A 580 -0.37 12.24 -21.94
CA ARG A 580 -0.62 12.99 -23.19
C ARG A 580 -0.82 14.51 -22.97
N TRP A 581 -0.81 14.98 -21.72
CA TRP A 581 -1.02 16.40 -21.37
C TRP A 581 0.23 17.28 -21.48
N ALA A 582 1.43 16.69 -21.64
CA ALA A 582 2.68 17.43 -21.77
C ALA A 582 2.87 18.15 -23.12
N ARG A 583 2.00 17.91 -24.13
CA ARG A 583 2.09 18.58 -25.44
C ARG A 583 1.26 19.86 -25.57
N TRP A 584 0.33 20.12 -24.65
CA TRP A 584 -0.53 21.31 -24.71
C TRP A 584 -0.03 22.48 -23.85
N ALA A 585 0.79 22.22 -22.83
CA ALA A 585 1.26 23.25 -21.90
C ALA A 585 2.48 24.06 -22.41
N THR A 586 3.12 23.65 -23.51
CA THR A 586 4.28 24.35 -24.09
C THR A 586 3.91 25.37 -25.18
N GLN A 587 2.65 25.44 -25.62
CA GLN A 587 2.19 26.41 -26.64
C GLN A 587 1.70 27.76 -26.07
N LEU A 588 1.69 27.95 -24.74
CA LEU A 588 1.12 29.15 -24.09
C LEU A 588 2.14 30.03 -23.34
N ARG A 589 3.45 29.83 -23.52
CA ARG A 589 4.47 30.76 -23.00
C ARG A 589 5.25 31.39 -24.16
N GLY A 590 4.75 32.53 -24.63
CA GLY A 590 5.50 33.42 -25.50
C GLY A 590 6.71 34.03 -24.77
N PRO A 591 7.77 34.44 -25.51
CA PRO A 591 9.01 34.92 -24.92
C PRO A 591 8.81 36.33 -24.35
N ARG A 592 9.01 36.50 -23.04
CA ARG A 592 9.36 37.80 -22.46
C ARG A 592 10.86 37.98 -22.66
N GLY A 593 11.23 38.98 -23.45
CA GLY A 593 12.60 39.43 -23.58
C GLY A 593 13.02 40.25 -22.37
N GLU A 594 14.28 40.14 -22.01
CA GLU A 594 14.99 41.18 -21.26
C GLU A 594 16.26 41.54 -22.03
N ARG A 595 16.33 42.82 -22.38
CA ARG A 595 17.55 43.56 -22.63
C ARG A 595 18.18 43.83 -21.26
N GLY A 596 19.50 43.72 -21.16
CA GLY A 596 20.26 44.12 -19.96
C GLY A 596 21.41 43.17 -19.70
#